data_AF-A0A8K0UBP8-F1
#
_entry.id   AF-A0A8K0UBP8-F1
#
_cell.length_a   1.000
_cell.length_b   1.000
_cell.length_c   1.000
_cell.angle_alpha   90.00
_cell.angle_beta   90.00
_cell.angle_gamma   90.00
#
_symmetry.space_group_name_H-M   'P 1'
#
loop_
_entity.id
_entity.type
_entity.pdbx_description
1 polymer ?
#
loop_
_entity_poly.entity_id
_entity_poly.type
_entity_poly.pdbx_seq_one_letter_code
_entity_poly.pdbx_strand_id
1 'polypeptide(L)'
;MLESTDAASPFNHPKADIILRSSDNIDFRIFKLFLSLASPFFESLFELPQPDDTGDQETKDGLIVIPVTENSTTLDTLLRFCYPCTLAEDPCLDQLNDILDVLEAAQKYSLHAIERKVAQAICNPKVLEAEPLRCFAIARRGKLENEALLAAKYTLRQPLIPAWFKEIELITATDLLQLLTYHQKCGNAVQELKRDTSWIVAHYGNKNAWLSDSASSNRRASSCACPQPSTSPWGGGSPPLWWTESVDLVAALTVRQSQAI
;
A
#
# COMPACT_ATOMS: atom_id res chain seq x y z
N MET A 1 -14.44 -36.12 -1.83
CA MET A 1 -15.04 -34.87 -2.31
C MET A 1 -15.20 -34.01 -1.07
N LEU A 2 -14.47 -32.90 -0.97
CA LEU A 2 -14.69 -31.94 0.11
C LEU A 2 -16.06 -31.32 -0.16
N GLU A 3 -17.00 -31.45 0.79
CA GLU A 3 -18.31 -30.81 0.68
C GLU A 3 -18.12 -29.29 0.68
N SER A 4 -18.72 -28.59 -0.29
CA SER A 4 -18.69 -27.14 -0.32
C SER A 4 -19.61 -26.58 0.77
N THR A 5 -19.20 -25.46 1.37
CA THR A 5 -20.00 -24.77 2.41
C THR A 5 -20.48 -23.42 1.88
N ASP A 6 -21.69 -23.02 2.24
CA ASP A 6 -22.23 -21.73 1.80
C ASP A 6 -21.58 -20.57 2.57
N ALA A 7 -21.31 -19.47 1.87
CA ALA A 7 -20.81 -18.24 2.46
C ALA A 7 -21.81 -17.63 3.47
N ALA A 8 -21.30 -16.78 4.36
CA ALA A 8 -22.16 -16.02 5.27
C ALA A 8 -22.88 -14.85 4.54
N SER A 9 -23.76 -14.16 5.27
CA SER A 9 -24.35 -12.91 4.80
C SER A 9 -23.25 -11.88 4.46
N PRO A 10 -23.36 -11.11 3.36
CA PRO A 10 -24.53 -10.96 2.48
C PRO A 10 -24.61 -11.92 1.30
N PHE A 11 -23.68 -12.88 1.17
CA PHE A 11 -23.54 -13.75 -0.02
C PHE A 11 -24.25 -15.09 0.09
N ASN A 12 -25.38 -15.12 0.80
CA ASN A 12 -26.24 -16.30 1.01
C ASN A 12 -27.69 -16.05 0.59
N HIS A 13 -27.94 -15.06 -0.28
CA HIS A 13 -29.29 -14.65 -0.63
C HIS A 13 -30.00 -15.71 -1.52
N PRO A 14 -31.24 -16.13 -1.20
CA PRO A 14 -31.92 -17.23 -1.90
C PRO A 14 -32.34 -16.90 -3.34
N LYS A 15 -32.43 -15.61 -3.69
CA LYS A 15 -32.75 -15.14 -5.05
C LYS A 15 -31.52 -14.84 -5.92
N ALA A 16 -30.32 -15.20 -5.46
CA ALA A 16 -29.13 -15.11 -6.29
C ALA A 16 -29.30 -15.90 -7.60
N ASP A 17 -28.64 -15.45 -8.66
CA ASP A 17 -28.76 -16.01 -10.01
C ASP A 17 -27.50 -16.79 -10.46
N ILE A 18 -26.45 -16.80 -9.62
CA ILE A 18 -25.25 -17.59 -9.83
C ILE A 18 -24.48 -17.85 -8.52
N ILE A 19 -23.66 -18.90 -8.52
CA ILE A 19 -22.74 -19.23 -7.43
C ILE A 19 -21.29 -19.10 -7.93
N LEU A 20 -20.47 -18.34 -7.21
CA LEU A 20 -19.01 -18.40 -7.35
C LEU A 20 -18.44 -19.28 -6.24
N ARG A 21 -17.63 -20.28 -6.59
CA ARG A 21 -16.97 -21.15 -5.62
C ARG A 21 -15.51 -20.77 -5.47
N SER A 22 -15.09 -20.41 -4.26
CA SER A 22 -13.69 -20.13 -3.95
C SER A 22 -12.82 -21.39 -3.98
N SER A 23 -11.50 -21.23 -4.03
CA SER A 23 -10.55 -22.34 -4.05
C SER A 23 -10.53 -23.20 -2.78
N ASP A 24 -11.01 -22.64 -1.66
CA ASP A 24 -11.26 -23.33 -0.38
C ASP A 24 -12.69 -23.89 -0.25
N ASN A 25 -13.43 -24.02 -1.37
CA ASN A 25 -14.76 -24.61 -1.47
C ASN A 25 -15.86 -23.87 -0.69
N ILE A 26 -15.80 -22.55 -0.62
CA ILE A 26 -16.89 -21.71 -0.13
C ILE A 26 -17.73 -21.21 -1.30
N ASP A 27 -19.05 -21.42 -1.22
CA ASP A 27 -20.02 -21.06 -2.24
C ASP A 27 -20.64 -19.69 -1.95
N PHE A 28 -20.37 -18.71 -2.81
CA PHE A 28 -20.89 -17.35 -2.74
C PHE A 28 -22.07 -17.20 -3.69
N ARG A 29 -23.27 -17.02 -3.13
CA ARG A 29 -24.49 -16.72 -3.88
C ARG A 29 -24.55 -15.23 -4.21
N ILE A 30 -24.48 -14.91 -5.49
CA ILE A 30 -24.38 -13.53 -5.97
C ILE A 30 -25.41 -13.20 -7.06
N PHE A 31 -25.54 -11.92 -7.37
CA PHE A 31 -26.33 -11.40 -8.47
C PHE A 31 -25.39 -10.95 -9.60
N LYS A 32 -25.54 -11.54 -10.78
CA LYS A 32 -24.76 -11.21 -11.99
C LYS A 32 -24.73 -9.71 -12.25
N LEU A 33 -25.88 -9.04 -12.10
CA LEU A 33 -26.04 -7.60 -12.32
C LEU A 33 -24.97 -6.75 -11.59
N PHE A 34 -24.72 -7.01 -10.30
CA PHE A 34 -23.76 -6.19 -9.55
C PHE A 34 -22.32 -6.40 -10.04
N LEU A 35 -21.95 -7.64 -10.37
CA LEU A 35 -20.62 -7.94 -10.88
C LEU A 35 -20.43 -7.41 -12.31
N SER A 36 -21.43 -7.53 -13.18
CA SER A 36 -21.38 -6.97 -14.54
C SER A 36 -21.20 -5.45 -14.52
N LEU A 37 -21.93 -4.75 -13.64
CA LEU A 37 -21.78 -3.29 -13.50
C LEU A 37 -20.44 -2.87 -12.90
N ALA A 38 -19.86 -3.70 -12.02
CA ALA A 38 -18.58 -3.42 -11.38
C ALA A 38 -17.38 -3.77 -12.28
N SER A 39 -17.52 -4.77 -13.15
CA SER A 39 -16.42 -5.37 -13.89
C SER A 39 -16.82 -5.76 -15.34
N PRO A 40 -16.11 -5.23 -16.35
CA PRO A 40 -16.32 -5.65 -17.73
C PRO A 40 -15.91 -7.11 -17.98
N PHE A 41 -15.03 -7.66 -17.14
CA PHE A 41 -14.66 -9.08 -17.21
C PHE A 41 -15.88 -9.96 -16.88
N PHE A 42 -16.58 -9.65 -15.78
CA PHE A 42 -17.76 -10.41 -15.39
C PHE A 42 -18.94 -10.19 -16.33
N GLU A 43 -19.12 -8.97 -16.85
CA GLU A 43 -20.08 -8.69 -17.93
C GLU A 43 -19.85 -9.64 -19.13
N SER A 44 -18.61 -9.66 -19.64
CA SER A 44 -18.24 -10.55 -20.75
C SER A 44 -18.40 -12.03 -20.40
N LEU A 45 -17.99 -12.45 -19.19
CA LEU A 45 -18.08 -13.83 -18.72
C LEU A 45 -19.53 -14.34 -18.72
N PHE A 46 -20.49 -13.49 -18.34
CA PHE A 46 -21.89 -13.88 -18.24
C PHE A 46 -22.64 -13.81 -19.58
N GLU A 47 -22.10 -13.09 -20.56
CA GLU A 47 -22.64 -13.05 -21.94
C GLU A 47 -22.19 -14.21 -22.81
N LEU A 48 -21.10 -14.90 -22.43
CA LEU A 48 -20.62 -16.06 -23.18
C LEU A 48 -21.70 -17.16 -23.23
N PRO A 49 -21.98 -17.73 -24.41
CA PRO A 49 -22.84 -18.90 -24.50
C PRO A 49 -22.22 -20.01 -23.65
N GLN A 50 -22.93 -20.42 -22.61
CA GLN A 50 -22.51 -21.58 -21.84
C GLN A 50 -22.70 -22.81 -22.72
N PRO A 51 -21.72 -23.74 -22.77
CA PRO A 51 -21.87 -24.95 -23.56
C PRO A 51 -23.10 -25.71 -23.07
N ASP A 52 -24.12 -25.78 -23.92
CA ASP A 52 -25.34 -26.54 -23.65
C ASP A 52 -24.96 -28.01 -23.36
N ASP A 53 -25.32 -28.47 -22.16
CA ASP A 53 -25.59 -29.88 -21.85
C ASP A 53 -24.46 -30.91 -22.06
N THR A 54 -23.19 -30.50 -22.10
CA THR A 54 -22.10 -31.41 -21.74
C THR A 54 -22.05 -31.46 -20.22
N GLY A 55 -22.50 -32.57 -19.61
CA GLY A 55 -22.73 -32.77 -18.17
C GLY A 55 -21.56 -32.55 -17.18
N ASP A 56 -20.60 -31.71 -17.53
CA ASP A 56 -19.47 -31.25 -16.72
C ASP A 56 -19.74 -29.91 -16.01
N GLN A 57 -20.85 -29.22 -16.33
CA GLN A 57 -21.18 -27.95 -15.68
C GLN A 57 -21.87 -28.18 -14.33
N GLU A 58 -21.15 -27.90 -13.26
CA GLU A 58 -21.67 -28.08 -11.90
C GLU A 58 -22.83 -27.11 -11.63
N THR A 59 -23.92 -27.67 -11.12
CA THR A 59 -25.08 -26.90 -10.67
C THR A 59 -25.42 -27.25 -9.22
N LYS A 60 -25.83 -26.23 -8.46
CA LYS A 60 -26.28 -26.35 -7.07
C LYS A 60 -27.58 -25.56 -6.92
N ASP A 61 -28.64 -26.22 -6.48
CA ASP A 61 -29.99 -25.64 -6.35
C ASP A 61 -30.54 -24.99 -7.63
N GLY A 62 -30.19 -25.55 -8.80
CA GLY A 62 -30.58 -25.01 -10.10
C GLY A 62 -29.78 -23.77 -10.53
N LEU A 63 -28.76 -23.37 -9.77
CA LEU A 63 -27.82 -22.30 -10.12
C LEU A 63 -26.52 -22.90 -10.65
N ILE A 64 -25.94 -22.23 -11.65
CA ILE A 64 -24.61 -22.57 -12.18
C ILE A 64 -23.55 -22.22 -11.12
N VAL A 65 -22.62 -23.14 -10.90
CA VAL A 65 -21.45 -22.94 -10.03
C VAL A 65 -20.23 -22.65 -10.91
N ILE A 66 -19.62 -21.49 -10.72
CA ILE A 66 -18.36 -21.12 -11.38
C ILE A 66 -17.23 -21.20 -10.35
N PRO A 67 -16.28 -22.14 -10.50
CA PRO A 67 -15.10 -22.18 -9.64
C PRO A 67 -14.15 -21.02 -9.97
N VAL A 68 -13.58 -20.40 -8.94
CA VAL A 68 -12.57 -19.34 -9.03
C VAL A 68 -11.31 -19.75 -8.27
N THR A 69 -10.20 -19.06 -8.53
CA THR A 69 -8.88 -19.42 -7.96
C THR A 69 -8.65 -18.76 -6.60
N GLU A 70 -9.38 -17.69 -6.32
CA GLU A 70 -9.31 -16.86 -5.13
C GLU A 70 -9.85 -17.62 -3.93
N ASN A 71 -9.20 -17.45 -2.77
CA ASN A 71 -9.71 -17.98 -1.51
C ASN A 71 -10.96 -17.19 -1.06
N SER A 72 -11.69 -17.73 -0.08
CA SER A 72 -12.93 -17.13 0.41
C SER A 72 -12.74 -15.71 0.97
N THR A 73 -11.61 -15.40 1.61
CA THR A 73 -11.36 -14.08 2.23
C THR A 73 -11.16 -12.99 1.17
N THR A 74 -10.35 -13.29 0.16
CA THR A 74 -10.09 -12.42 -0.98
C THR A 74 -11.38 -12.23 -1.80
N LEU A 75 -12.10 -13.32 -2.07
CA LEU A 75 -13.35 -13.27 -2.83
C LEU A 75 -14.45 -12.48 -2.11
N ASP A 76 -14.65 -12.70 -0.80
CA ASP A 76 -15.60 -11.92 0.02
C ASP A 76 -15.28 -10.42 -0.08
N THR A 77 -14.01 -10.05 0.13
CA THR A 77 -13.54 -8.66 0.07
C THR A 77 -13.84 -8.02 -1.29
N LEU A 78 -13.55 -8.71 -2.40
CA LEU A 78 -13.85 -8.22 -3.75
C LEU A 78 -15.35 -8.04 -3.97
N LEU A 79 -16.14 -9.04 -3.59
CA LEU A 79 -17.59 -9.02 -3.78
C LEU A 79 -18.23 -7.89 -2.98
N ARG A 80 -17.76 -7.61 -1.76
CA ARG A 80 -18.26 -6.48 -0.96
C ARG A 80 -18.04 -5.13 -1.65
N PHE A 81 -16.94 -4.97 -2.38
CA PHE A 81 -16.70 -3.75 -3.17
C PHE A 81 -17.59 -3.65 -4.41
N CYS A 82 -18.01 -4.77 -4.98
CA CYS A 82 -18.93 -4.80 -6.14
C CYS A 82 -20.38 -4.54 -5.74
N TYR A 83 -20.73 -4.76 -4.47
CA TYR A 83 -22.08 -4.60 -3.96
C TYR A 83 -22.33 -3.18 -3.42
N PRO A 84 -23.56 -2.66 -3.52
CA PRO A 84 -23.93 -1.40 -2.87
C PRO A 84 -23.63 -1.41 -1.37
N CYS A 85 -23.13 -0.29 -0.83
CA CYS A 85 -22.79 -0.16 0.60
C CYS A 85 -23.99 -0.33 1.56
N THR A 86 -25.22 -0.33 1.04
CA THR A 86 -26.44 -0.65 1.80
C THR A 86 -26.65 -2.15 1.99
N LEU A 87 -25.97 -2.98 1.20
CA LEU A 87 -26.09 -4.44 1.18
C LEU A 87 -24.82 -5.13 1.71
N ALA A 88 -23.68 -4.46 1.63
CA ALA A 88 -22.39 -4.94 2.13
C ALA A 88 -21.65 -3.83 2.87
N GLU A 89 -21.03 -4.15 4.00
CA GLU A 89 -20.12 -3.23 4.69
C GLU A 89 -18.84 -3.07 3.87
N ASP A 90 -18.31 -1.84 3.79
CA ASP A 90 -17.02 -1.56 3.15
C ASP A 90 -15.94 -2.42 3.83
N PRO A 91 -15.24 -3.28 3.08
CA PRO A 91 -14.25 -4.17 3.68
C PRO A 91 -13.04 -3.37 4.15
N CYS A 92 -12.49 -3.81 5.27
CA CYS A 92 -11.38 -3.16 5.91
C CYS A 92 -10.06 -3.65 5.30
N LEU A 93 -9.32 -2.77 4.61
CA LEU A 93 -8.00 -3.07 4.04
C LEU A 93 -6.88 -2.78 5.05
N ASP A 94 -7.03 -3.21 6.30
CA ASP A 94 -6.10 -2.85 7.38
C ASP A 94 -4.84 -3.73 7.38
N GLN A 95 -4.91 -4.93 6.80
CA GLN A 95 -3.79 -5.86 6.79
C GLN A 95 -3.14 -5.97 5.41
N LEU A 96 -1.84 -5.64 5.35
CA LEU A 96 -1.02 -5.79 4.14
C LEU A 96 -0.98 -7.24 3.60
N ASN A 97 -1.30 -8.24 4.43
CA ASN A 97 -1.29 -9.64 4.05
C ASN A 97 -2.32 -9.97 2.96
N ASP A 98 -3.54 -9.48 3.11
CA ASP A 98 -4.66 -9.81 2.21
C ASP A 98 -4.74 -8.80 1.05
N ILE A 99 -4.13 -7.62 1.22
CA ILE A 99 -4.10 -6.55 0.22
C ILE A 99 -3.51 -7.02 -1.10
N LEU A 100 -2.47 -7.85 -1.09
CA LEU A 100 -1.85 -8.31 -2.31
C LEU A 100 -2.81 -9.20 -3.11
N ASP A 101 -3.40 -10.18 -2.45
CA ASP A 101 -4.33 -11.12 -3.10
C ASP A 101 -5.55 -10.37 -3.65
N VAL A 102 -6.06 -9.38 -2.91
CA VAL A 102 -7.13 -8.50 -3.35
C VAL A 102 -6.70 -7.65 -4.55
N LEU A 103 -5.47 -7.15 -4.58
CA LEU A 103 -4.94 -6.37 -5.70
C LEU A 103 -4.79 -7.23 -6.97
N GLU A 104 -4.19 -8.41 -6.85
CA GLU A 104 -4.00 -9.34 -7.97
C GLU A 104 -5.35 -9.78 -8.56
N ALA A 105 -6.32 -10.08 -7.69
CA ALA A 105 -7.66 -10.44 -8.13
C ALA A 105 -8.45 -9.24 -8.70
N ALA A 106 -8.27 -8.03 -8.15
CA ALA A 106 -8.86 -6.83 -8.72
C ALA A 106 -8.33 -6.56 -10.14
N GLN A 107 -7.03 -6.72 -10.37
CA GLN A 107 -6.44 -6.62 -11.70
C GLN A 107 -6.95 -7.71 -12.64
N LYS A 108 -7.03 -8.96 -12.16
CA LYS A 108 -7.54 -10.11 -12.93
C LYS A 108 -8.98 -9.87 -13.41
N TYR A 109 -9.82 -9.30 -12.55
CA TYR A 109 -11.22 -9.02 -12.84
C TYR A 109 -11.48 -7.59 -13.33
N SER A 110 -10.45 -6.81 -13.68
CA SER A 110 -10.57 -5.43 -14.18
C SER A 110 -11.40 -4.52 -13.25
N LEU A 111 -11.24 -4.66 -11.94
CA LEU A 111 -11.94 -3.91 -10.89
C LEU A 111 -11.15 -2.65 -10.50
N HIS A 112 -11.03 -1.69 -11.42
CA HIS A 112 -10.20 -0.49 -11.24
C HIS A 112 -10.54 0.35 -10.00
N ALA A 113 -11.80 0.36 -9.57
CA ALA A 113 -12.20 1.06 -8.35
C ALA A 113 -11.52 0.46 -7.10
N ILE A 114 -11.36 -0.86 -7.06
CA ILE A 114 -10.70 -1.59 -5.98
C ILE A 114 -9.19 -1.37 -6.03
N GLU A 115 -8.59 -1.43 -7.23
CA GLU A 115 -7.16 -1.13 -7.42
C GLU A 115 -6.79 0.25 -6.83
N ARG A 116 -7.62 1.28 -7.09
CA ARG A 116 -7.42 2.62 -6.50
C ARG A 116 -7.58 2.63 -4.99
N LYS A 117 -8.57 1.92 -4.43
CA LYS A 117 -8.77 1.83 -2.97
C LYS A 117 -7.56 1.15 -2.31
N VAL A 118 -7.03 0.09 -2.90
CA VAL A 118 -5.80 -0.57 -2.46
C VAL A 118 -4.60 0.37 -2.53
N ALA A 119 -4.41 1.08 -3.65
CA ALA A 119 -3.36 2.07 -3.81
C ALA A 119 -3.42 3.15 -2.71
N GLN A 120 -4.63 3.64 -2.39
CA GLN A 120 -4.83 4.59 -1.29
C GLN A 120 -4.50 4.00 0.09
N ALA A 121 -4.83 2.73 0.32
CA ALA A 121 -4.54 2.04 1.58
C ALA A 121 -3.03 1.88 1.80
N ILE A 122 -2.29 1.39 0.80
CA ILE A 122 -0.83 1.22 0.89
C ILE A 122 -0.08 2.56 0.92
N CYS A 123 -0.69 3.63 0.41
CA CYS A 123 -0.14 4.98 0.47
C CYS A 123 -0.63 5.80 1.68
N ASN A 124 -1.37 5.19 2.61
CA ASN A 124 -1.74 5.85 3.85
C ASN A 124 -0.46 6.20 4.63
N PRO A 125 -0.26 7.47 5.03
CA PRO A 125 0.94 7.88 5.75
C PRO A 125 1.25 7.02 6.99
N LYS A 126 0.22 6.59 7.73
CA LYS A 126 0.41 5.72 8.91
C LYS A 126 1.00 4.37 8.56
N VAL A 127 0.58 3.79 7.44
CA VAL A 127 1.06 2.50 6.94
C VAL A 127 2.47 2.65 6.34
N LEU A 128 2.68 3.71 5.55
CA LEU A 128 3.99 4.03 4.97
C LEU A 128 5.05 4.33 6.03
N GLU A 129 4.70 4.96 7.15
CA GLU A 129 5.65 5.21 8.23
C GLU A 129 5.99 3.93 9.00
N ALA A 130 5.02 3.03 9.17
CA ALA A 130 5.22 1.77 9.88
C ALA A 130 5.97 0.74 9.02
N GLU A 131 5.57 0.55 7.77
CA GLU A 131 5.99 -0.60 6.94
C GLU A 131 6.33 -0.22 5.48
N PRO A 132 7.21 0.77 5.23
CA PRO A 132 7.45 1.31 3.89
C PRO A 132 8.01 0.28 2.89
N LEU A 133 8.85 -0.67 3.35
CA LEU A 133 9.41 -1.72 2.49
C LEU A 133 8.35 -2.69 2.00
N ARG A 134 7.40 -3.05 2.87
CA ARG A 134 6.27 -3.92 2.51
C ARG A 134 5.39 -3.22 1.49
N CYS A 135 5.06 -1.94 1.73
CA CYS A 135 4.31 -1.11 0.79
C CYS A 135 5.02 -0.99 -0.57
N PHE A 136 6.34 -0.78 -0.57
CA PHE A 136 7.13 -0.74 -1.80
C PHE A 136 7.04 -2.05 -2.58
N ALA A 137 7.21 -3.19 -1.89
CA ALA A 137 7.16 -4.50 -2.53
C ALA A 137 5.78 -4.81 -3.11
N ILE A 138 4.70 -4.53 -2.37
CA ILE A 138 3.32 -4.68 -2.84
C ILE A 138 3.07 -3.77 -4.05
N ALA A 139 3.49 -2.50 -3.99
CA ALA A 139 3.32 -1.56 -5.09
C ALA A 139 4.09 -2.00 -6.35
N ARG A 140 5.34 -2.48 -6.22
CA ARG A 140 6.12 -3.02 -7.34
C ARG A 140 5.45 -4.26 -7.93
N ARG A 141 5.04 -5.20 -7.08
CA ARG A 141 4.35 -6.42 -7.51
C ARG A 141 3.04 -6.10 -8.24
N GLY A 142 2.27 -5.14 -7.73
CA GLY A 142 1.05 -4.62 -8.32
C GLY A 142 1.24 -3.66 -9.50
N LYS A 143 2.48 -3.39 -9.93
CA LYS A 143 2.81 -2.45 -11.02
C LYS A 143 2.27 -1.02 -10.78
N LEU A 144 2.17 -0.63 -9.51
CA LEU A 144 1.75 0.69 -9.04
C LEU A 144 2.97 1.60 -8.90
N GLU A 145 3.45 2.15 -10.02
CA GLU A 145 4.76 2.82 -10.08
C GLU A 145 4.84 4.11 -9.23
N ASN A 146 3.76 4.89 -9.17
CA ASN A 146 3.73 6.13 -8.39
C ASN A 146 3.74 5.84 -6.89
N GLU A 147 3.00 4.82 -6.49
CA GLU A 147 2.86 4.30 -5.14
C GLU A 147 4.18 3.67 -4.68
N ALA A 148 4.86 2.92 -5.56
CA ALA A 148 6.18 2.37 -5.31
C ALA A 148 7.21 3.49 -5.11
N LEU A 149 7.19 4.53 -5.94
CA LEU A 149 8.07 5.69 -5.77
C LEU A 149 7.78 6.43 -4.45
N LEU A 150 6.51 6.57 -4.08
CA LEU A 150 6.13 7.17 -2.81
C LEU A 150 6.66 6.33 -1.63
N ALA A 151 6.42 5.02 -1.63
CA ALA A 151 6.92 4.12 -0.61
C ALA A 151 8.46 4.14 -0.52
N ALA A 152 9.16 4.17 -1.65
CA ALA A 152 10.62 4.30 -1.71
C ALA A 152 11.14 5.58 -1.03
N LYS A 153 10.39 6.69 -1.05
CA LYS A 153 10.78 7.90 -0.30
C LYS A 153 10.72 7.67 1.20
N TYR A 154 9.74 6.91 1.69
CA TYR A 154 9.61 6.59 3.11
C TYR A 154 10.71 5.62 3.58
N THR A 155 11.21 4.73 2.71
CA THR A 155 12.34 3.85 3.06
C THR A 155 13.64 4.59 3.33
N LEU A 156 13.78 5.85 2.88
CA LEU A 156 14.96 6.70 3.19
C LEU A 156 15.16 6.93 4.69
N ARG A 157 14.10 6.76 5.49
CA ARG A 157 14.14 6.86 6.97
C ARG A 157 14.67 5.58 7.63
N GLN A 158 14.83 4.52 6.85
CA GLN A 158 15.31 3.22 7.28
C GLN A 158 16.76 2.98 6.82
N PRO A 159 17.47 2.02 7.43
CA PRO A 159 18.81 1.63 6.98
C PRO A 159 18.83 1.23 5.50
N LEU A 160 19.94 1.54 4.81
CA LEU A 160 20.13 1.20 3.39
C LEU A 160 19.89 -0.29 3.14
N ILE A 161 20.50 -1.15 3.96
CA ILE A 161 20.30 -2.59 3.91
C ILE A 161 19.15 -2.92 4.87
N PRO A 162 17.97 -3.30 4.36
CA PRO A 162 16.84 -3.62 5.21
C PRO A 162 17.04 -4.97 5.91
N ALA A 163 16.39 -5.14 7.06
CA ALA A 163 16.14 -6.46 7.63
C ALA A 163 15.19 -7.25 6.71
N TRP A 164 15.14 -8.58 6.87
CA TRP A 164 14.17 -9.40 6.16
C TRP A 164 12.74 -8.93 6.46
N PHE A 165 11.90 -8.86 5.43
CA PHE A 165 10.48 -8.54 5.52
C PHE A 165 9.70 -9.50 4.63
N LYS A 166 8.44 -9.80 4.99
CA LYS A 166 7.64 -10.86 4.38
C LYS A 166 7.52 -10.72 2.85
N GLU A 167 7.29 -9.51 2.37
CA GLU A 167 7.04 -9.21 0.96
C GLU A 167 8.32 -9.12 0.12
N ILE A 168 9.50 -9.37 0.69
CA ILE A 168 10.76 -9.35 -0.08
C ILE A 168 10.77 -10.43 -1.17
N GLU A 169 10.03 -11.52 -0.96
CA GLU A 169 9.86 -12.60 -1.93
C GLU A 169 9.01 -12.19 -3.15
N LEU A 170 8.25 -11.09 -3.05
CA LEU A 170 7.39 -10.59 -4.13
C LEU A 170 8.15 -9.75 -5.15
N ILE A 171 9.33 -9.26 -4.79
CA ILE A 171 10.16 -8.38 -5.62
C ILE A 171 11.33 -9.14 -6.21
N THR A 172 11.76 -8.72 -7.39
CA THR A 172 12.95 -9.28 -8.01
C THR A 172 14.21 -8.69 -7.38
N ALA A 173 15.35 -9.38 -7.56
CA ALA A 173 16.66 -8.82 -7.19
C ALA A 173 16.93 -7.47 -7.88
N THR A 174 16.39 -7.26 -9.08
CA THR A 174 16.48 -6.00 -9.83
C THR A 174 15.71 -4.88 -9.13
N ASP A 175 14.50 -5.14 -8.65
CA ASP A 175 13.68 -4.16 -7.93
C ASP A 175 14.37 -3.73 -6.63
N LEU A 176 14.92 -4.70 -5.89
CA LEU A 176 15.67 -4.43 -4.68
C LEU A 176 16.93 -3.61 -4.99
N LEU A 177 17.70 -3.98 -6.02
CA LEU A 177 18.88 -3.24 -6.43
C LEU A 177 18.55 -1.80 -6.83
N GLN A 178 17.42 -1.58 -7.51
CA GLN A 178 16.94 -0.24 -7.86
C GLN A 178 16.62 0.58 -6.61
N LEU A 179 15.93 -0.01 -5.62
CA LEU A 179 15.63 0.65 -4.35
C LEU A 179 16.90 1.03 -3.58
N LEU A 180 17.88 0.11 -3.49
CA LEU A 180 19.16 0.36 -2.83
C LEU A 180 19.96 1.45 -3.55
N THR A 181 19.99 1.40 -4.88
CA THR A 181 20.66 2.43 -5.70
C THR A 181 19.99 3.80 -5.52
N TYR A 182 18.65 3.83 -5.47
CA TYR A 182 17.89 5.05 -5.19
C TYR A 182 18.25 5.62 -3.81
N HIS A 183 18.25 4.78 -2.77
CA HIS A 183 18.61 5.17 -1.41
C HIS A 183 20.03 5.72 -1.32
N GLN A 184 21.01 5.04 -1.95
CA GLN A 184 22.39 5.51 -2.02
C GLN A 184 22.52 6.85 -2.74
N LYS A 185 21.83 7.05 -3.87
CA LYS A 185 21.84 8.33 -4.60
C LYS A 185 21.25 9.46 -3.76
N CYS A 186 20.15 9.21 -3.05
CA CYS A 186 19.57 10.17 -2.12
C CYS A 186 20.54 10.49 -0.97
N GLY A 187 21.19 9.48 -0.40
CA GLY A 187 22.24 9.66 0.62
C GLY A 187 23.37 10.55 0.12
N ASN A 188 23.92 10.27 -1.06
CA ASN A 188 24.99 11.06 -1.66
C ASN A 188 24.57 12.52 -1.90
N ALA A 189 23.37 12.75 -2.46
CA ALA A 189 22.84 14.09 -2.69
C ALA A 189 22.70 14.89 -1.38
N VAL A 190 22.23 14.24 -0.30
CA VAL A 190 22.14 14.87 1.02
C VAL A 190 23.53 15.20 1.59
N GLN A 191 24.53 14.34 1.36
CA GLN A 191 25.92 14.62 1.78
C GLN A 191 26.51 15.81 1.02
N GLU A 192 26.20 15.98 -0.27
CA GLU A 192 26.61 17.16 -1.05
C GLU A 192 25.94 18.44 -0.52
N LEU A 193 24.64 18.41 -0.25
CA LEU A 193 23.91 19.53 0.35
C LEU A 193 24.39 19.88 1.76
N LYS A 194 24.98 18.93 2.49
CA LYS A 194 25.59 19.17 3.79
C LYS A 194 26.93 19.91 3.69
N ARG A 195 27.67 19.73 2.58
CA ARG A 195 28.97 20.39 2.35
C ARG A 195 28.83 21.86 2.03
N ASP A 196 27.77 22.23 1.31
CA ASP A 196 27.45 23.61 0.96
C ASP A 196 26.07 23.97 1.50
N THR A 197 26.01 24.79 2.56
CA THR A 197 24.74 25.25 3.16
C THR A 197 24.27 26.57 2.59
N SER A 198 24.89 27.10 1.52
CA SER A 198 24.52 28.39 0.92
C SER A 198 23.10 28.37 0.34
N TRP A 199 22.64 27.22 -0.16
CA TRP A 199 21.29 27.02 -0.68
C TRP A 199 20.21 27.32 0.37
N ILE A 200 20.50 27.08 1.65
CA ILE A 200 19.57 27.36 2.76
C ILE A 200 19.31 28.85 2.85
N VAL A 201 20.38 29.66 2.81
CA VAL A 201 20.27 31.12 2.88
C VAL A 201 19.62 31.66 1.61
N ALA A 202 19.96 31.11 0.44
CA ALA A 202 19.37 31.53 -0.82
C ALA A 202 17.86 31.23 -0.90
N HIS A 203 17.42 30.09 -0.37
CA HIS A 203 16.02 29.66 -0.43
C HIS A 203 15.16 30.27 0.69
N TYR A 204 15.67 30.27 1.93
CA TYR A 204 14.92 30.71 3.11
C TYR A 204 15.26 32.15 3.56
N GLY A 205 16.19 32.83 2.89
CA GLY A 205 16.65 34.19 3.24
C GLY A 205 17.48 34.28 4.52
N ASN A 206 17.54 33.21 5.32
CA ASN A 206 18.26 33.15 6.59
C ASN A 206 18.75 31.73 6.86
N LYS A 207 20.03 31.60 7.24
CA LYS A 207 20.69 30.33 7.58
C LYS A 207 19.98 29.55 8.69
N ASN A 208 19.17 30.20 9.52
CA ASN A 208 18.47 29.57 10.65
C ASN A 208 16.96 29.38 10.41
N ALA A 209 16.38 29.92 9.33
CA ALA A 209 14.92 29.92 9.14
C ALA A 209 14.31 28.52 8.96
N TRP A 210 15.08 27.54 8.49
CA TRP A 210 14.68 26.14 8.41
C TRP A 210 14.79 25.38 9.75
N LEU A 211 15.55 25.91 10.73
CA LEU A 211 15.77 25.32 12.06
C LEU A 211 14.89 25.95 13.13
N SER A 212 14.41 27.17 12.91
CA SER A 212 13.63 27.92 13.90
C SER A 212 12.19 28.10 13.42
N ASP A 213 11.24 27.72 14.27
CA ASP A 213 9.88 28.28 14.28
C ASP A 213 9.89 29.77 14.71
N SER A 214 10.87 30.54 14.27
CA SER A 214 10.83 31.99 14.41
C SER A 214 10.36 32.58 13.09
N ALA A 215 9.11 32.27 12.76
CA ALA A 215 8.35 33.10 11.87
C ALA A 215 8.18 34.47 12.54
N SER A 216 9.01 35.41 12.09
CA SER A 216 8.78 36.86 12.12
C SER A 216 8.87 37.58 13.46
N SER A 217 9.61 38.68 13.42
CA SER A 217 9.67 39.76 14.39
C SER A 217 8.36 40.57 14.49
N ASN A 218 7.18 39.95 14.45
CA ASN A 218 5.93 40.64 14.76
C ASN A 218 4.98 39.79 15.63
N ARG A 219 4.93 40.21 16.90
CA ARG A 219 3.96 39.95 17.98
C ARG A 219 2.75 39.05 17.63
N ARG A 220 2.63 37.96 18.40
CA ARG A 220 1.47 37.04 18.59
C ARG A 220 1.41 35.75 17.76
N ALA A 221 2.52 35.20 17.29
CA ALA A 221 2.59 33.77 16.97
C ALA A 221 3.14 33.03 18.20
N SER A 222 2.30 32.19 18.81
CA SER A 222 2.63 31.26 19.88
C SER A 222 3.87 30.45 19.51
N SER A 223 4.93 30.56 20.33
CA SER A 223 6.13 29.74 20.20
C SER A 223 5.72 28.27 20.12
N CYS A 224 6.10 27.54 19.07
CA CYS A 224 5.97 26.09 19.12
C CYS A 224 6.71 25.58 20.36
N ALA A 225 6.00 24.85 21.22
CA ALA A 225 6.52 24.21 22.43
C ALA A 225 7.36 22.96 22.11
N CYS A 226 8.03 22.95 20.96
CA CYS A 226 8.89 21.85 20.55
C CYS A 226 10.14 21.84 21.45
N PRO A 227 10.46 20.71 22.11
CA PRO A 227 11.67 20.60 22.90
C PRO A 227 12.90 20.96 22.04
N GLN A 228 13.85 21.70 22.59
CA GLN A 228 15.10 22.06 21.92
C GLN A 228 16.30 21.39 22.60
N PRO A 229 17.30 20.90 21.85
CA PRO A 229 18.50 20.29 22.40
C PRO A 229 19.41 21.34 23.05
N SER A 230 20.12 20.94 24.11
CA SER A 230 21.00 21.81 24.90
C SER A 230 22.24 22.29 24.15
N THR A 231 22.64 21.58 23.10
CA THR A 231 23.80 21.88 22.27
C THR A 231 23.46 21.65 20.81
N SER A 232 23.55 22.71 20.00
CA SER A 232 23.39 22.63 18.55
C SER A 232 24.79 22.48 17.90
N PRO A 233 25.02 21.46 17.06
CA PRO A 233 26.24 21.36 16.24
C PRO A 233 26.38 22.53 15.25
N TRP A 234 25.27 23.23 14.98
CA TRP A 234 25.14 24.27 13.99
C TRP A 234 25.12 25.61 14.73
N GLY A 235 26.27 26.28 14.83
CA GLY A 235 26.40 27.53 15.58
C GLY A 235 25.30 28.54 15.21
N GLY A 236 24.42 28.82 16.19
CA GLY A 236 23.29 29.74 16.10
C GLY A 236 21.95 29.05 15.77
N GLY A 237 21.01 29.08 16.73
CA GLY A 237 19.67 28.50 16.63
C GLY A 237 19.61 27.01 17.02
N SER A 238 18.73 26.66 17.95
CA SER A 238 18.48 25.27 18.33
C SER A 238 17.32 24.71 17.50
N PRO A 239 17.55 23.76 16.57
CA PRO A 239 16.47 22.99 15.95
C PRO A 239 15.54 22.33 16.99
N PRO A 240 14.30 22.00 16.63
CA PRO A 240 13.50 21.04 17.39
C PRO A 240 14.26 19.73 17.62
N LEU A 241 14.13 19.14 18.80
CA LEU A 241 14.79 17.89 19.21
C LEU A 241 14.57 16.75 18.21
N TRP A 242 13.36 16.63 17.66
CA TRP A 242 13.04 15.62 16.65
C TRP A 242 13.88 15.76 15.37
N TRP A 243 14.28 16.98 15.00
CA TRP A 243 15.12 17.24 13.83
C TRP A 243 16.56 16.82 14.09
N THR A 244 17.10 17.15 15.26
CA THR A 244 18.44 16.67 15.64
C THR A 244 18.49 15.17 15.79
N GLU A 245 17.48 14.55 16.41
CA GLU A 245 17.38 13.10 16.48
C GLU A 245 17.28 12.48 15.08
N SER A 246 16.51 13.08 14.17
CA SER A 246 16.40 12.60 12.79
C SER A 246 17.70 12.76 12.00
N VAL A 247 18.38 13.90 12.11
CA VAL A 247 19.66 14.15 11.44
C VAL A 247 20.78 13.30 12.03
N ASP A 248 20.80 13.10 13.34
CA ASP A 248 21.76 12.23 14.03
C ASP A 248 21.47 10.76 13.75
N LEU A 249 20.21 10.35 13.62
CA LEU A 249 19.83 9.02 13.11
C LEU A 249 20.31 8.84 11.67
N VAL A 250 20.00 9.78 10.77
CA VAL A 250 20.43 9.73 9.37
C VAL A 250 21.96 9.75 9.26
N ALA A 251 22.65 10.53 10.08
CA ALA A 251 24.11 10.61 10.15
C ALA A 251 24.74 9.36 10.77
N ALA A 252 24.19 8.81 11.85
CA ALA A 252 24.68 7.58 12.47
C ALA A 252 24.45 6.36 11.56
N LEU A 253 23.35 6.34 10.81
CA LEU A 253 23.07 5.34 9.78
C LEU A 253 24.07 5.41 8.62
N THR A 254 24.56 6.60 8.26
CA THR A 254 25.59 6.78 7.21
C THR A 254 27.01 6.55 7.73
N VAL A 255 27.33 6.87 8.99
CA VAL A 255 28.68 6.67 9.58
C VAL A 255 28.94 5.20 9.94
N ARG A 256 27.93 4.45 10.39
CA ARG A 256 28.10 2.99 10.59
C ARG A 256 28.35 2.24 9.29
N GLN A 257 27.94 2.78 8.14
CA GLN A 257 28.17 2.19 6.83
C GLN A 257 29.60 2.39 6.29
N SER A 258 30.32 3.43 6.72
CA SER A 258 31.69 3.67 6.28
C SER A 258 32.76 2.93 7.11
N GLN A 259 32.39 2.37 8.26
CA GLN A 259 33.30 1.65 9.17
C GLN A 259 33.17 0.11 9.08
N ALA A 260 32.29 -0.41 8.21
CA ALA A 260 32.04 -1.84 8.05
C ALA A 260 32.59 -2.43 6.73
N ILE A 261 33.55 -1.75 6.09
CA ILE A 261 34.34 -2.25 4.95
C ILE A 261 35.78 -2.47 5.39
#